data_AF-A0A832YCU6-F1
#
_entry.id   AF-A0A832YCU6-F1
#
_cell.length_a   1.000
_cell.length_b   1.000
_cell.length_c   1.000
_cell.angle_alpha   90.00
_cell.angle_beta   90.00
_cell.angle_gamma   90.00
#
_symmetry.space_group_name_H-M   'P 1'
#
loop_
_entity.id
_entity.type
_entity.pdbx_description
1 polymer ?
#
loop_
_entity_poly.entity_id
_entity_poly.type
_entity_poly.pdbx_seq_one_letter_code
_entity_poly.pdbx_strand_id
1 'polypeptide(L)'
;MSETDEFAEALLAQLSVEINEEKEIDSLSKKIKEDNEFKVEFGDTEKIAQTLLPGLIQKVNDYMGLSVSPDLSIVGLELEELKRFKGKKVFTTKAARQFVDELFYAVSKNDLEKISDSIKKDTTKFLVYSTYVKSYISKISTT
;
A
#
# COMPACT_ATOMS: atom_id res chain seq x y z
N MET A 1 24.28 -16.53 -6.48
CA MET A 1 22.99 -15.92 -6.78
C MET A 1 22.17 -16.99 -7.47
N SER A 2 21.00 -17.33 -6.92
CA SER A 2 20.12 -18.34 -7.52
C SER A 2 19.19 -17.70 -8.55
N GLU A 3 18.66 -18.49 -9.48
CA GLU A 3 17.67 -18.01 -10.47
C GLU A 3 16.45 -17.34 -9.80
N THR A 4 16.04 -17.83 -8.62
CA THR A 4 14.93 -17.23 -7.86
C THR A 4 15.29 -15.88 -7.27
N ASP A 5 16.56 -15.65 -6.90
CA ASP A 5 17.02 -14.34 -6.43
C ASP A 5 17.04 -13.35 -7.60
N GLU A 6 17.48 -13.78 -8.79
CA GLU A 6 17.47 -12.94 -9.99
C GLU A 6 16.04 -12.51 -10.38
N PHE A 7 15.06 -13.41 -10.30
CA PHE A 7 13.65 -13.06 -10.52
C PHE A 7 13.09 -12.11 -9.46
N ALA A 8 13.49 -12.29 -8.19
CA ALA A 8 13.09 -11.38 -7.11
C ALA A 8 13.67 -9.97 -7.32
N GLU A 9 14.94 -9.87 -7.68
CA GLU A 9 15.61 -8.61 -8.02
C GLU A 9 14.96 -7.96 -9.24
N ALA A 10 14.64 -8.72 -10.28
CA ALA A 10 13.98 -8.22 -11.47
C ALA A 10 12.59 -7.63 -11.16
N LEU A 11 11.82 -8.25 -10.26
CA LEU A 11 10.53 -7.72 -9.82
C LEU A 11 10.70 -6.38 -9.08
N LEU A 12 11.68 -6.27 -8.18
CA LEU A 12 11.95 -5.02 -7.46
C LEU A 12 12.51 -3.93 -8.37
N ALA A 13 13.36 -4.28 -9.34
CA ALA A 13 13.88 -3.35 -10.34
C ALA A 13 12.75 -2.72 -11.17
N GLN A 14 11.69 -3.47 -11.44
CA GLN A 14 10.49 -2.95 -12.11
C GLN A 14 9.67 -1.97 -11.26
N LEU A 15 9.93 -1.90 -9.95
CA LEU A 15 9.32 -0.98 -8.98
C LEU A 15 10.34 0.07 -8.48
N SER A 16 11.49 0.19 -9.14
CA SER A 16 12.61 1.00 -8.67
C SER A 16 12.28 2.49 -8.60
N VAL A 17 11.43 2.99 -9.51
CA VAL A 17 11.00 4.39 -9.52
C VAL A 17 10.23 4.70 -8.24
N GLU A 18 9.21 3.90 -7.92
CA GLU A 18 8.39 4.08 -6.73
C GLU A 18 9.22 3.93 -5.45
N ILE A 19 10.10 2.94 -5.39
CA ILE A 19 11.00 2.74 -4.24
C ILE A 19 11.95 3.95 -4.06
N ASN A 20 12.39 4.57 -5.15
CA ASN A 20 13.24 5.77 -5.07
C ASN A 20 12.46 6.98 -4.61
N GLU A 21 11.24 7.19 -5.11
CA GLU A 21 10.34 8.26 -4.67
C GLU A 21 10.07 8.18 -3.17
N GLU A 22 9.78 6.98 -2.65
CA GLU A 22 9.56 6.75 -1.22
C GLU A 22 10.77 7.16 -0.38
N LYS A 23 11.98 6.79 -0.80
CA LYS A 23 13.22 7.18 -0.11
C LYS A 23 13.46 8.68 -0.15
N GLU A 24 13.13 9.33 -1.26
CA GLU A 24 13.26 10.77 -1.40
C GLU A 24 12.30 11.51 -0.48
N ILE A 25 11.03 11.08 -0.43
CA ILE A 25 10.02 11.61 0.50
C ILE A 25 10.47 11.44 1.95
N ASP A 26 10.97 10.27 2.33
CA ASP A 26 11.50 10.02 3.67
C ASP A 26 12.69 10.94 4.01
N SER A 27 13.58 11.18 3.04
CA SER A 27 14.71 12.11 3.20
C SER A 27 14.25 13.55 3.38
N LEU A 28 13.31 14.00 2.55
CA LEU A 28 12.74 15.35 2.63
C LEU A 28 12.00 15.55 3.95
N SER A 29 11.20 14.57 4.37
CA SER A 29 10.49 14.60 5.66
C SER A 29 11.44 14.76 6.84
N LYS A 30 12.58 14.06 6.84
CA LYS A 30 13.62 14.22 7.86
C LYS A 30 14.24 15.62 7.85
N LYS A 31 14.60 16.13 6.67
CA LYS A 31 15.18 17.49 6.54
C LYS A 31 14.22 18.58 7.04
N ILE A 32 12.93 18.46 6.74
CA ILE A 32 11.91 19.40 7.22
C ILE A 32 11.82 19.37 8.75
N LYS A 33 11.91 18.19 9.37
CA LYS A 33 11.90 18.06 10.85
C LYS A 33 13.14 18.65 11.52
N GLU A 34 14.26 18.74 10.81
CA GLU A 34 15.52 19.31 11.30
C GLU A 34 15.61 20.84 11.07
N ASP A 35 14.75 21.39 10.22
CA ASP A 35 14.70 22.82 9.90
C ASP A 35 13.89 23.61 10.95
N ASN A 36 14.60 24.28 11.85
CA ASN A 36 14.01 25.11 12.91
C ASN A 36 13.32 26.39 12.39
N GLU A 37 13.55 26.78 11.13
CA GLU A 37 12.88 27.92 10.51
C GLU A 37 11.54 27.52 9.87
N PHE A 38 11.31 26.21 9.66
CA PHE A 38 10.07 25.68 9.11
C PHE A 38 8.95 25.64 10.16
N LYS A 39 8.05 26.64 10.12
CA LYS A 39 6.95 26.82 11.08
C LYS A 39 5.59 26.33 10.59
N VAL A 40 5.52 25.73 9.41
CA VAL A 40 4.25 25.27 8.83
C VAL A 40 3.90 23.91 9.43
N GLU A 41 2.79 23.86 10.16
CA GLU A 41 2.21 22.61 10.65
C GLU A 41 1.07 22.18 9.74
N PHE A 42 1.13 20.95 9.24
CA PHE A 42 0.02 20.34 8.51
C PHE A 42 -0.87 19.59 9.50
N GLY A 43 -2.17 19.82 9.41
CA GLY A 43 -3.14 19.05 10.18
C GLY A 43 -3.17 17.59 9.71
N ASP A 44 -3.38 16.69 10.66
CA ASP A 44 -3.56 15.26 10.39
C ASP A 44 -4.83 15.03 9.55
N THR A 45 -4.65 14.45 8.35
CA THR A 45 -5.74 14.22 7.40
C THR A 45 -6.82 13.29 7.93
N GLU A 46 -6.47 12.28 8.73
CA GLU A 46 -7.44 11.36 9.33
C GLU A 46 -8.29 12.10 10.36
N LYS A 47 -7.67 12.91 11.23
CA LYS A 47 -8.41 13.72 12.22
C LYS A 47 -9.35 14.72 11.56
N ILE A 48 -8.90 15.37 10.49
CA ILE A 48 -9.73 16.29 9.71
C ILE A 48 -10.93 15.53 9.14
N ALA A 49 -10.70 14.38 8.51
CA ALA A 49 -11.76 13.57 7.91
C ALA A 49 -12.76 13.05 8.96
N GLN A 50 -12.29 12.61 10.12
CA GLN A 50 -13.13 12.18 11.25
C GLN A 50 -14.02 13.32 11.77
N THR A 51 -13.52 14.55 11.78
CA THR A 51 -14.31 15.74 12.16
C THR A 51 -15.43 16.03 11.16
N LEU A 52 -15.20 15.75 9.88
CA LEU A 52 -16.18 15.98 8.80
C LEU A 52 -17.21 14.85 8.65
N LEU A 53 -16.89 13.62 9.09
CA LEU A 53 -17.70 12.43 8.90
C LEU A 53 -19.14 12.56 9.44
N PRO A 54 -19.41 13.05 10.67
CA PRO A 54 -20.78 13.19 11.16
C PRO A 54 -21.64 14.11 10.28
N GLY A 55 -21.06 15.21 9.78
CA GLY A 55 -21.76 16.13 8.88
C GLY A 55 -22.07 15.50 7.52
N LEU A 56 -21.20 14.61 7.02
CA LEU A 56 -21.46 13.84 5.80
C LEU A 56 -22.56 12.80 6.01
N ILE A 57 -22.54 12.08 7.13
CA ILE A 57 -23.59 11.12 7.50
C ILE A 57 -24.96 11.81 7.55
N GLN A 58 -25.02 12.98 8.20
CA GLN A 58 -26.25 13.76 8.28
C GLN A 58 -26.76 14.15 6.89
N LYS A 59 -25.88 14.66 6.01
CA LYS A 59 -26.27 15.00 4.64
C LYS A 59 -26.79 13.79 3.86
N VAL A 60 -26.16 12.63 3.97
CA VAL A 60 -26.65 11.41 3.31
C VAL A 60 -28.05 11.05 3.79
N ASN A 61 -28.32 11.20 5.09
CA ASN A 61 -29.64 10.98 5.64
C ASN A 61 -30.66 12.01 5.13
N ASP A 62 -30.33 13.30 5.18
CA ASP A 62 -31.22 14.39 4.78
C ASP A 62 -31.59 14.34 3.29
N TYR A 63 -30.62 14.04 2.42
CA TYR A 63 -30.82 14.04 0.97
C TYR A 63 -31.37 12.72 0.42
N MET A 64 -30.94 11.58 0.97
CA MET A 64 -31.25 10.25 0.41
C MET A 64 -32.19 9.42 1.30
N GLY A 65 -32.45 9.84 2.55
CA GLY A 65 -33.21 9.06 3.53
C GLY A 65 -32.49 7.77 3.97
N LEU A 66 -31.20 7.64 3.70
CA LEU A 66 -30.43 6.43 4.00
C LEU A 66 -29.78 6.54 5.38
N SER A 67 -29.84 5.44 6.15
CA SER A 67 -29.06 5.29 7.39
C SER A 67 -27.67 4.77 7.05
N VAL A 68 -26.63 5.49 7.48
CA VAL A 68 -25.24 5.04 7.38
C VAL A 68 -24.92 4.15 8.58
N SER A 69 -24.15 3.08 8.35
CA SER A 69 -23.75 2.17 9.43
C SER A 69 -22.95 2.92 10.50
N PRO A 70 -23.25 2.70 11.80
CA PRO A 70 -22.46 3.28 12.89
C PRO A 70 -21.04 2.71 12.94
N ASP A 71 -20.79 1.56 12.32
CA ASP A 71 -19.47 0.92 12.26
C ASP A 71 -18.56 1.52 11.17
N LEU A 72 -19.07 2.48 10.39
CA LEU A 72 -18.27 3.16 9.36
C LEU A 72 -17.23 4.07 10.03
N SER A 73 -15.96 3.79 9.80
CA SER A 73 -14.84 4.61 10.26
C SER A 73 -13.94 5.02 9.10
N ILE A 74 -13.24 6.14 9.29
CA ILE A 74 -12.16 6.57 8.41
C ILE A 74 -10.85 6.23 9.13
N VAL A 75 -9.99 5.49 8.44
CA VAL A 75 -8.68 5.05 8.93
C VAL A 75 -7.62 5.56 7.96
N GLY A 76 -6.64 6.29 8.48
CA GLY A 76 -5.41 6.63 7.76
C GLY A 76 -4.52 5.40 7.73
N LEU A 77 -4.18 4.92 6.53
CA LEU A 77 -3.25 3.81 6.37
C LEU A 77 -1.86 4.36 6.12
N GLU A 78 -0.88 3.86 6.86
CA GLU A 78 0.52 4.06 6.52
C GLU A 78 0.84 3.43 5.15
N LEU A 79 1.92 3.89 4.52
CA LEU A 79 2.27 3.47 3.16
C LEU A 79 2.37 1.94 2.99
N GLU A 80 2.94 1.26 3.98
CA GLU A 80 3.03 -0.20 4.01
C GLU A 80 1.66 -0.86 4.07
N GLU A 81 0.77 -0.37 4.93
CA GLU A 81 -0.58 -0.89 5.08
C GLU A 81 -1.41 -0.62 3.83
N LEU A 82 -1.22 0.53 3.19
CA LEU A 82 -1.84 0.87 1.90
C LEU A 82 -1.41 -0.11 0.81
N LYS A 83 -0.11 -0.41 0.70
CA LYS A 83 0.43 -1.42 -0.23
C LYS A 83 -0.20 -2.79 0.00
N ARG A 84 -0.30 -3.21 1.27
CA ARG A 84 -0.95 -4.47 1.66
C ARG A 84 -2.45 -4.46 1.33
N PHE A 85 -3.14 -3.36 1.58
CA PHE A 85 -4.55 -3.19 1.26
C PHE A 85 -4.82 -3.29 -0.24
N LYS A 86 -3.94 -2.72 -1.08
CA LYS A 86 -4.02 -2.90 -2.55
C LYS A 86 -3.94 -4.38 -2.95
N GLY A 87 -3.17 -5.20 -2.24
CA GLY A 87 -3.14 -6.65 -2.42
C GLY A 87 -4.49 -7.35 -2.21
N LYS A 88 -5.40 -6.78 -1.40
CA LYS A 88 -6.76 -7.30 -1.21
C LYS A 88 -7.66 -7.11 -2.42
N LYS A 89 -7.33 -6.18 -3.33
CA LYS A 89 -8.05 -5.98 -4.59
C LYS A 89 -7.78 -7.07 -5.62
N VAL A 90 -6.70 -7.85 -5.44
CA VAL A 90 -6.38 -8.96 -6.34
C VAL A 90 -7.43 -10.05 -6.20
N PHE A 91 -8.11 -10.36 -7.30
CA PHE A 91 -9.06 -11.45 -7.37
C PHE A 91 -8.31 -12.78 -7.29
N THR A 92 -8.65 -13.61 -6.30
CA THR A 92 -7.94 -14.86 -6.01
C THR A 92 -8.92 -15.93 -5.56
N THR A 93 -8.55 -17.19 -5.75
CA THR A 93 -9.22 -18.29 -5.07
C THR A 93 -8.88 -18.27 -3.58
N LYS A 94 -9.71 -18.88 -2.72
CA LYS A 94 -9.41 -19.00 -1.28
C LYS A 94 -8.05 -19.64 -1.01
N ALA A 95 -7.65 -20.62 -1.83
CA ALA A 95 -6.35 -21.30 -1.73
C ALA A 95 -5.15 -20.43 -2.14
N ALA A 96 -5.35 -19.42 -2.98
CA ALA A 96 -4.28 -18.52 -3.42
C ALA A 96 -4.18 -17.23 -2.59
N ARG A 97 -5.22 -16.88 -1.81
CA ARG A 97 -5.28 -15.64 -1.03
C ARG A 97 -4.07 -15.44 -0.13
N GLN A 98 -3.67 -16.48 0.60
CA GLN A 98 -2.52 -16.42 1.50
C GLN A 98 -1.22 -16.14 0.74
N PHE A 99 -1.01 -16.81 -0.40
CA PHE A 99 0.16 -16.60 -1.24
C PHE A 99 0.25 -15.15 -1.72
N VAL A 100 -0.87 -14.58 -2.17
CA VAL A 100 -0.89 -13.19 -2.65
C VAL A 100 -0.65 -12.20 -1.50
N ASP A 101 -1.24 -12.44 -0.33
CA ASP A 101 -0.99 -11.59 0.84
C ASP A 101 0.49 -11.61 1.26
N GLU A 102 1.11 -12.78 1.28
CA GLU A 102 2.54 -12.95 1.60
C GLU A 102 3.43 -12.27 0.56
N LEU A 103 3.14 -12.44 -0.74
CA LEU A 103 3.92 -11.83 -1.82
C LEU A 103 3.82 -10.30 -1.82
N PHE A 104 2.61 -9.75 -1.68
CA PHE A 104 2.43 -8.29 -1.58
C PHE A 104 3.15 -7.72 -0.35
N TYR A 105 3.10 -8.44 0.78
CA TYR A 105 3.79 -8.02 1.99
C TYR A 105 5.31 -8.03 1.79
N ALA A 106 5.88 -9.10 1.24
CA ALA A 106 7.30 -9.21 0.96
C ALA A 106 7.79 -8.09 0.04
N VAL A 107 7.04 -7.79 -1.03
CA VAL A 107 7.38 -6.71 -1.96
C VAL A 107 7.22 -5.33 -1.31
N SER A 108 6.20 -5.13 -0.47
CA SER A 108 6.02 -3.86 0.25
C SER A 108 7.20 -3.51 1.17
N LYS A 109 7.92 -4.53 1.64
CA LYS A 109 9.10 -4.43 2.51
C LYS A 109 10.42 -4.46 1.74
N ASN A 110 10.40 -4.63 0.42
CA ASN A 110 11.58 -4.93 -0.39
C ASN A 110 12.36 -6.16 0.13
N ASP A 111 11.64 -7.17 0.66
CA ASP A 111 12.21 -8.38 1.27
C ASP A 111 12.55 -9.41 0.19
N LEU A 112 13.75 -9.30 -0.36
CA LEU A 112 14.24 -10.14 -1.47
C LEU A 112 14.21 -11.63 -1.12
N GLU A 113 14.58 -11.99 0.12
CA GLU A 113 14.59 -13.39 0.58
C GLU A 113 13.17 -13.97 0.56
N LYS A 114 12.17 -13.26 1.12
CA LYS A 114 10.79 -13.74 1.10
C LYS A 114 10.17 -13.77 -0.30
N ILE A 115 10.58 -12.88 -1.19
CA ILE A 115 10.17 -12.94 -2.60
C ILE A 115 10.76 -14.19 -3.26
N SER A 116 12.05 -14.45 -3.07
CA SER A 116 12.75 -15.65 -3.55
C SER A 116 12.09 -16.93 -3.02
N ASP A 117 11.74 -16.97 -1.75
CA ASP A 117 11.04 -18.11 -1.14
C ASP A 117 9.62 -18.29 -1.67
N SER A 118 8.93 -17.20 -2.00
CA SER A 118 7.61 -17.26 -2.67
C SER A 118 7.72 -17.90 -4.05
N ILE A 119 8.80 -17.62 -4.80
CA ILE A 119 9.08 -18.24 -6.11
C ILE A 119 9.33 -19.74 -5.96
N LYS A 120 10.13 -20.14 -4.96
CA LYS A 120 10.42 -21.55 -4.66
C LYS A 120 9.16 -22.31 -4.22
N LYS A 121 8.29 -21.66 -3.45
CA LYS A 121 7.04 -22.23 -2.93
C LYS A 121 6.07 -22.57 -4.05
N ASP A 122 5.87 -21.66 -5.01
CA ASP A 122 4.99 -21.86 -6.15
C ASP A 122 5.31 -20.88 -7.28
N THR A 123 6.17 -21.30 -8.21
CA THR A 123 6.62 -20.47 -9.32
C THR A 123 5.47 -20.06 -10.23
N THR A 124 4.48 -20.95 -10.48
CA THR A 124 3.33 -20.62 -11.32
C THR A 124 2.47 -19.52 -10.70
N LYS A 125 2.17 -19.63 -9.41
CA LYS A 125 1.46 -18.55 -8.70
C LYS A 125 2.28 -17.27 -8.67
N PHE A 126 3.60 -17.36 -8.46
CA PHE A 126 4.46 -16.18 -8.50
C PHE A 126 4.39 -15.46 -9.85
N LEU A 127 4.54 -16.18 -10.96
CA LEU A 127 4.53 -15.58 -12.30
C LEU A 127 3.20 -14.89 -12.61
N VAL A 128 2.08 -15.44 -12.12
CA VAL A 128 0.76 -14.79 -12.27
C VAL A 128 0.67 -13.57 -11.35
N TYR A 129 0.91 -13.73 -10.05
CA TYR A 129 0.59 -12.69 -9.07
C TYR A 129 1.62 -11.57 -8.99
N SER A 130 2.87 -11.79 -9.42
CA SER A 130 3.87 -10.74 -9.59
C SER A 130 3.43 -9.65 -10.57
N THR A 131 2.65 -10.00 -11.60
CA THR A 131 2.09 -9.00 -12.54
C THR A 131 1.08 -8.07 -11.84
N TYR A 132 0.26 -8.62 -10.93
CA TYR A 132 -0.67 -7.84 -10.13
C TYR A 132 0.06 -6.98 -9.10
N VAL A 133 1.05 -7.54 -8.41
CA VAL A 133 1.94 -6.79 -7.50
C VAL A 133 2.50 -5.58 -8.23
N LYS A 134 3.11 -5.80 -9.41
CA LYS A 134 3.63 -4.73 -10.25
C LYS A 134 2.55 -3.69 -10.52
N SER A 135 1.41 -4.08 -11.10
CA SER A 135 0.38 -3.12 -11.51
C SER A 135 -0.24 -2.33 -10.35
N TYR A 136 -0.30 -2.90 -9.14
CA TYR A 136 -0.93 -2.23 -8.01
C TYR A 136 0.05 -1.40 -7.17
N ILE A 137 1.30 -1.86 -7.05
CA ILE A 137 2.36 -1.14 -6.31
C ILE A 137 2.97 -0.04 -7.20
N SER A 138 3.15 -0.26 -8.51
CA SER A 138 3.68 0.74 -9.44
C SER A 138 2.73 1.93 -9.71
N LYS A 139 1.56 1.95 -9.06
CA LYS A 139 0.54 3.00 -9.23
C LYS A 139 0.20 3.64 -7.89
N ILE A 140 1.14 3.67 -6.94
CA ILE A 140 0.93 4.34 -5.66
C ILE A 140 0.89 5.85 -5.84
N SER A 141 1.74 6.42 -6.69
CA SER A 141 1.79 7.87 -6.96
C SER A 141 0.58 8.44 -7.70
N THR A 142 -0.31 7.60 -8.25
CA THR A 142 -1.47 8.02 -9.06
C THR A 142 -2.84 7.75 -8.40
N THR A 143 -2.86 7.31 -7.13
CA THR A 143 -4.10 7.10 -6.36
C THR A 143 -4.25 8.18 -5.30
#